data_AF-A0A9D1X6V2-F1
#
_entry.id   AF-A0A9D1X6V2-F1
#
_cell.length_a   1.000
_cell.length_b   1.000
_cell.length_c   1.000
_cell.angle_alpha   90.00
_cell.angle_beta   90.00
_cell.angle_gamma   90.00
#
_symmetry.space_group_name_H-M   'P 1'
#
loop_
_entity.id
_entity.type
_entity.pdbx_description
1 polymer ?
#
loop_
_entity_poly.entity_id
_entity_poly.type
_entity_poly.pdbx_seq_one_letter_code
_entity_poly.pdbx_strand_id
1 'polypeptide(L)'
;MKTLRLLGAVAATAMVLFTSCLGEGSNTYSATQFAVGGYTEKTFALVLNTPAGPIYSSALEGKVVDGACYQVAYEVDSSSPENANANTNGYYVATVSALAEITKGACQFYNLPDTTSLLINELPLQNLMGYQQLGIYVDGHLFLGGTLNKKNEQQNLWTLYWDRTKDPVEDNGVNTYDLFIRVQKTAEGTGSSETATTEPRAFQLEQVLKTVNDAEKAKGKETYVLKVNYLTAINEKDSTDLKWDSLKLTFGVSE
;
A
#
# COMPACT_ATOMS: atom_id res chain seq x y z
N MET A 1 -25.68 -28.45 8.37
CA MET A 1 -25.38 -28.23 6.94
C MET A 1 -24.32 -27.14 6.84
N LYS A 2 -23.15 -27.53 6.29
CA LYS A 2 -21.97 -26.73 5.91
C LYS A 2 -21.56 -25.54 6.80
N THR A 3 -20.62 -25.83 7.70
CA THR A 3 -19.65 -24.92 8.32
C THR A 3 -18.99 -24.01 7.28
N LEU A 4 -19.15 -22.69 7.42
CA LEU A 4 -18.33 -21.70 6.75
C LEU A 4 -16.95 -21.71 7.42
N ARG A 5 -15.94 -22.25 6.74
CA ARG A 5 -14.54 -22.07 7.13
C ARG A 5 -14.09 -20.74 6.56
N LEU A 6 -13.87 -19.73 7.40
CA LEU A 6 -13.08 -18.57 7.02
C LEU A 6 -11.61 -19.01 6.99
N LEU A 7 -11.13 -19.39 5.80
CA LEU A 7 -9.73 -19.40 5.44
C LEU A 7 -9.56 -18.24 4.46
N GLY A 8 -8.93 -17.14 4.88
CA GLY A 8 -8.75 -15.98 4.03
C GLY A 8 -8.11 -14.80 4.76
N ALA A 9 -6.97 -14.38 4.23
CA ALA A 9 -6.06 -13.33 4.70
C ALA A 9 -5.24 -13.69 5.96
N VAL A 10 -3.96 -13.99 5.77
CA VAL A 10 -2.95 -13.76 6.80
C VAL A 10 -3.10 -12.29 7.19
N ALA A 11 -3.64 -12.08 8.39
CA ALA A 11 -3.89 -10.77 8.93
C ALA A 11 -2.59 -9.95 8.86
N ALA A 12 -2.58 -8.90 8.04
CA ALA A 12 -1.79 -7.74 8.37
C ALA A 12 -2.37 -7.24 9.69
N THR A 13 -1.76 -7.63 10.81
CA THR A 13 -2.06 -7.10 12.12
C THR A 13 -1.80 -5.60 12.08
N ALA A 14 -2.82 -4.83 11.66
CA ALA A 14 -2.95 -3.45 12.07
C ALA A 14 -2.86 -3.49 13.60
N MET A 15 -1.86 -2.81 14.18
CA MET A 15 -1.85 -2.58 15.62
C MET A 15 -3.02 -1.66 15.93
N VAL A 16 -4.20 -2.24 16.09
CA VAL A 16 -5.30 -1.61 16.79
C VAL A 16 -4.84 -1.55 18.23
N LEU A 17 -4.52 -0.35 18.71
CA LEU A 17 -4.21 -0.13 20.12
C LEU A 17 -5.50 -0.32 20.92
N PHE A 18 -5.78 -1.57 21.30
CA PHE A 18 -6.77 -1.86 22.33
C PHE A 18 -6.20 -1.43 23.68
N THR A 19 -6.48 -0.21 24.12
CA THR A 19 -6.23 0.21 25.51
C THR A 19 -7.17 -0.55 26.45
N SER A 20 -6.85 -1.82 26.72
CA SER A 20 -7.63 -2.69 27.59
C SER A 20 -7.02 -2.69 28.99
N CYS A 21 -7.43 -1.73 29.81
CA CYS A 21 -7.38 -1.89 31.26
C CYS A 21 -8.60 -2.74 31.66
N LEU A 22 -8.39 -3.78 32.47
CA LEU A 22 -9.43 -4.64 33.05
C LEU A 22 -10.72 -3.86 33.42
N GLY A 23 -11.80 -4.07 32.67
CA GLY A 23 -13.12 -3.47 32.86
C GLY A 23 -13.76 -3.21 31.48
N GLU A 24 -14.95 -3.77 31.24
CA GLU A 24 -15.82 -3.57 30.06
C GLU A 24 -15.10 -3.18 28.75
N GLY A 25 -14.87 -4.16 27.87
CA GLY A 25 -14.22 -3.91 26.57
C GLY A 25 -14.86 -2.73 25.84
N SER A 26 -14.06 -1.69 25.62
CA SER A 26 -14.48 -0.51 24.87
C SER A 26 -14.92 -0.93 23.47
N ASN A 27 -16.15 -0.57 23.09
CA ASN A 27 -16.69 -0.76 21.74
C ASN A 27 -16.14 0.26 20.73
N THR A 28 -15.24 1.14 21.18
CA THR A 28 -14.60 2.17 20.38
C THR A 28 -13.16 1.80 20.05
N TYR A 29 -12.77 2.03 18.79
CA TYR A 29 -11.38 1.95 18.36
C TYR A 29 -11.02 3.14 17.46
N SER A 30 -9.75 3.55 17.52
CA SER A 30 -9.19 4.60 16.66
C SER A 30 -8.02 4.03 15.85
N ALA A 31 -7.86 4.50 14.62
CA ALA A 31 -6.78 4.06 13.75
C ALA A 31 -6.33 5.18 12.81
N THR A 32 -5.05 5.10 12.40
CA THR A 32 -4.53 5.81 11.23
C THR A 32 -4.16 4.76 10.20
N GLN A 33 -4.79 4.80 9.03
CA GLN A 33 -4.62 3.78 8.00
C GLN A 33 -4.59 4.39 6.61
N PHE A 34 -4.05 3.64 5.65
CA PHE A 34 -4.31 3.91 4.25
C PHE A 34 -5.73 3.48 3.89
N ALA A 35 -6.29 4.19 2.92
CA ALA A 35 -7.61 3.93 2.40
C ALA A 35 -7.70 4.23 0.91
N VAL A 36 -8.69 3.64 0.27
CA VAL A 36 -9.05 3.93 -1.13
C VAL A 36 -10.51 4.36 -1.16
N GLY A 37 -10.79 5.47 -1.84
CA GLY A 37 -12.17 5.90 -2.08
C GLY A 37 -12.89 4.90 -2.96
N GLY A 38 -14.11 4.53 -2.61
CA GLY A 38 -14.90 3.57 -3.37
C GLY A 38 -16.37 3.62 -3.02
N TYR A 39 -17.19 2.85 -3.74
CA TYR A 39 -18.62 2.72 -3.45
C TYR A 39 -18.91 1.36 -2.83
N THR A 40 -19.77 1.33 -1.81
CA THR A 40 -20.27 0.05 -1.31
C THR A 40 -21.26 -0.56 -2.30
N GLU A 41 -21.17 -1.87 -2.51
CA GLU A 41 -22.09 -2.59 -3.41
C GLU A 41 -23.54 -2.61 -2.91
N LYS A 42 -23.75 -2.46 -1.59
CA LYS A 42 -25.06 -2.62 -0.95
C LYS A 42 -25.91 -1.36 -1.01
N THR A 43 -25.30 -0.20 -0.79
CA THR A 43 -26.01 1.07 -0.68
C THR A 43 -25.55 2.12 -1.68
N PHE A 44 -24.46 1.84 -2.44
CA PHE A 44 -23.80 2.81 -3.31
C PHE A 44 -23.36 4.09 -2.56
N ALA A 45 -23.18 4.00 -1.24
CA ALA A 45 -22.55 5.05 -0.47
C ALA A 45 -21.07 5.15 -0.82
N LEU A 46 -20.59 6.39 -1.00
CA LEU A 46 -19.17 6.69 -1.14
C LEU A 46 -18.48 6.53 0.22
N VAL A 47 -17.46 5.69 0.26
CA VAL A 47 -16.75 5.27 1.47
C VAL A 47 -15.24 5.34 1.27
N LEU A 48 -14.51 5.24 2.38
CA LEU A 48 -13.09 4.90 2.38
C LEU A 48 -12.94 3.43 2.73
N ASN A 49 -12.47 2.62 1.78
CA ASN A 49 -12.09 1.25 2.02
C ASN A 49 -10.78 1.25 2.82
N THR A 50 -10.78 0.67 4.03
CA THR A 50 -9.60 0.56 4.90
C THR A 50 -9.26 -0.91 5.15
N PRO A 51 -8.06 -1.25 5.68
CA PRO A 51 -7.77 -2.60 6.17
C PRO A 51 -8.76 -3.13 7.19
N ALA A 52 -9.39 -2.26 8.00
CA ALA A 52 -10.39 -2.64 8.98
C ALA A 52 -11.81 -2.78 8.38
N GLY A 53 -11.97 -2.53 7.08
CA GLY A 53 -13.25 -2.49 6.37
C GLY A 53 -13.67 -1.08 5.94
N PRO A 54 -14.76 -0.95 5.17
CA PRO A 54 -15.20 0.34 4.67
C PRO A 54 -15.74 1.25 5.78
N ILE A 55 -15.34 2.53 5.75
CA ILE A 55 -15.87 3.55 6.65
C ILE A 55 -16.59 4.66 5.87
N TYR A 56 -17.69 5.13 6.43
CA TYR A 56 -18.42 6.31 5.98
C TYR A 56 -18.28 7.42 7.01
N SER A 57 -18.19 8.66 6.54
CA SER A 57 -18.29 9.84 7.39
C SER A 57 -18.87 10.99 6.59
N SER A 58 -19.89 11.66 7.12
CA SER A 58 -20.47 12.84 6.47
C SER A 58 -19.45 13.97 6.30
N ALA A 59 -18.42 14.02 7.15
CA ALA A 59 -17.31 14.99 7.04
C ALA A 59 -16.45 14.84 5.77
N LEU A 60 -16.61 13.71 5.05
CA LEU A 60 -15.89 13.37 3.82
C LEU A 60 -16.67 13.69 2.54
N GLU A 61 -17.93 14.11 2.64
CA GLU A 61 -18.75 14.45 1.48
C GLU A 61 -18.09 15.54 0.63
N GLY A 62 -17.97 15.29 -0.68
CA GLY A 62 -17.28 16.18 -1.61
C GLY A 62 -15.74 16.19 -1.52
N LYS A 63 -15.14 15.39 -0.63
CA LYS A 63 -13.66 15.29 -0.46
C LYS A 63 -13.09 13.96 -0.96
N VAL A 64 -13.88 12.90 -0.91
CA VAL A 64 -13.46 11.57 -1.38
C VAL A 64 -13.79 11.43 -2.86
N VAL A 65 -12.84 10.88 -3.61
CA VAL A 65 -12.99 10.57 -5.03
C VAL A 65 -12.82 9.06 -5.21
N ASP A 66 -13.70 8.48 -6.03
CA ASP A 66 -13.64 7.06 -6.36
C ASP A 66 -12.26 6.68 -6.96
N GLY A 67 -11.69 5.61 -6.43
CA GLY A 67 -10.35 5.12 -6.74
C GLY A 67 -9.21 5.99 -6.22
N ALA A 68 -9.42 7.18 -5.64
CA ALA A 68 -8.32 7.97 -5.07
C ALA A 68 -7.79 7.33 -3.78
N CYS A 69 -6.52 7.56 -3.46
CA CYS A 69 -5.85 6.94 -2.32
C CYS A 69 -5.62 7.98 -1.22
N TYR A 70 -5.76 7.56 0.04
CA TYR A 70 -5.71 8.45 1.19
C TYR A 70 -4.96 7.83 2.36
N GLN A 71 -4.42 8.66 3.24
CA GLN A 71 -4.17 8.32 4.63
C GLN A 71 -5.26 9.00 5.48
N VAL A 72 -5.92 8.22 6.32
CA VAL A 72 -7.06 8.66 7.14
C VAL A 72 -6.80 8.34 8.60
N ALA A 73 -7.08 9.29 9.48
CA ALA A 73 -7.17 9.07 10.92
C ALA A 73 -8.64 9.14 11.33
N TYR A 74 -9.12 8.11 12.00
CA TYR A 74 -10.54 7.95 12.32
C TYR A 74 -10.79 7.17 13.60
N GLU A 75 -12.01 7.27 14.09
CA GLU A 75 -12.55 6.53 15.23
C GLU A 75 -13.91 5.92 14.89
N VAL A 76 -14.17 4.70 15.34
CA VAL A 76 -15.45 4.01 15.21
C VAL A 76 -15.91 3.55 16.59
N ASP A 77 -17.12 3.94 16.98
CA ASP A 77 -17.88 3.33 18.07
C ASP A 77 -18.84 2.29 17.48
N SER A 78 -18.50 1.01 17.64
CA SER A 78 -19.29 -0.11 17.10
C SER A 78 -20.63 -0.32 17.81
N SER A 79 -20.84 0.31 18.96
CA SER A 79 -22.11 0.26 19.71
C SER A 79 -23.04 1.43 19.45
N SER A 80 -22.59 2.41 18.66
CA SER A 80 -23.43 3.56 18.31
C SER A 80 -24.68 3.14 17.52
N PRO A 81 -25.81 3.85 17.68
CA PRO A 81 -27.02 3.55 16.91
C PRO A 81 -26.82 3.60 15.40
N GLU A 82 -25.90 4.46 14.92
CA GLU A 82 -25.54 4.60 13.51
C GLU A 82 -24.87 3.33 12.95
N ASN A 83 -24.20 2.56 13.81
CA ASN A 83 -23.51 1.33 13.46
C ASN A 83 -24.34 0.05 13.69
N ALA A 84 -25.58 0.16 14.19
CA ALA A 84 -26.46 -0.99 14.41
C ALA A 84 -26.73 -1.82 13.13
N ASN A 85 -26.66 -1.17 11.95
CA ASN A 85 -26.87 -1.80 10.64
C ASN A 85 -25.60 -1.85 9.77
N ALA A 86 -24.40 -1.72 10.36
CA ALA A 86 -23.14 -1.64 9.60
C ALA A 86 -22.96 -2.78 8.60
N ASN A 87 -23.30 -4.02 9.00
CA ASN A 87 -23.24 -5.19 8.12
C ASN A 87 -24.20 -5.09 6.93
N THR A 88 -25.41 -4.56 7.13
CA THR A 88 -26.41 -4.35 6.07
C THR A 88 -25.98 -3.22 5.13
N ASN A 89 -25.41 -2.16 5.69
CA ASN A 89 -24.94 -1.00 4.93
C ASN A 89 -23.65 -1.30 4.14
N GLY A 90 -22.83 -2.22 4.66
CA GLY A 90 -21.51 -2.55 4.12
C GLY A 90 -20.39 -1.61 4.59
N TYR A 91 -20.64 -0.79 5.61
CA TYR A 91 -19.67 0.15 6.17
C TYR A 91 -19.97 0.47 7.64
N TYR A 92 -18.96 0.92 8.38
CA TYR A 92 -19.11 1.57 9.68
C TYR A 92 -19.14 3.09 9.51
N VAL A 93 -20.00 3.77 10.26
CA VAL A 93 -19.92 5.22 10.44
C VAL A 93 -18.76 5.53 11.39
N ALA A 94 -17.91 6.46 10.97
CA ALA A 94 -16.69 6.85 11.66
C ALA A 94 -16.59 8.38 11.83
N THR A 95 -15.95 8.81 12.92
CA THR A 95 -15.50 10.19 13.09
C THR A 95 -14.10 10.32 12.48
N VAL A 96 -13.93 11.19 11.49
CA VAL A 96 -12.64 11.42 10.82
C VAL A 96 -11.97 12.67 11.39
N SER A 97 -10.74 12.52 11.89
CA SER A 97 -9.96 13.61 12.46
C SER A 97 -8.91 14.16 11.51
N ALA A 98 -8.44 13.36 10.54
CA ALA A 98 -7.53 13.82 9.49
C ALA A 98 -7.70 13.00 8.21
N LEU A 99 -7.48 13.67 7.07
CA LEU A 99 -7.46 13.07 5.75
C LEU A 99 -6.36 13.73 4.91
N ALA A 100 -5.49 12.93 4.31
CA ALA A 100 -4.49 13.38 3.36
C ALA A 100 -4.54 12.51 2.12
N GLU A 101 -4.56 13.11 0.93
CA GLU A 101 -4.48 12.37 -0.33
C GLU A 101 -3.06 11.83 -0.55
N ILE A 102 -2.98 10.59 -1.01
CA ILE A 102 -1.74 9.89 -1.35
C ILE A 102 -1.63 9.84 -2.87
N THR A 103 -0.57 10.45 -3.39
CA THR A 103 -0.29 10.44 -4.82
C THR A 103 -0.05 9.01 -5.32
N LYS A 104 -0.64 8.68 -6.47
CA LYS A 104 -0.39 7.40 -7.13
C LYS A 104 0.95 7.38 -7.84
N GLY A 105 1.67 6.26 -7.74
CA GLY A 105 2.80 5.95 -8.59
C GLY A 105 2.36 5.26 -9.88
N ALA A 106 3.22 5.31 -10.88
CA ALA A 106 3.04 4.57 -12.12
C ALA A 106 3.37 3.08 -11.93
N CYS A 107 2.77 2.23 -12.75
CA CYS A 107 3.08 0.81 -12.83
C CYS A 107 3.39 0.45 -14.28
N GLN A 108 4.50 -0.25 -14.53
CA GLN A 108 4.88 -0.66 -15.87
C GLN A 108 5.36 -2.11 -15.91
N PHE A 109 4.66 -2.92 -16.68
CA PHE A 109 4.84 -4.39 -16.71
C PHE A 109 5.29 -4.91 -18.08
N TYR A 110 5.76 -4.00 -18.94
CA TYR A 110 6.29 -4.27 -20.27
C TYR A 110 7.37 -3.23 -20.58
N ASN A 111 8.30 -3.55 -21.49
CA ASN A 111 9.41 -2.66 -21.89
C ASN A 111 10.17 -2.11 -20.66
N LEU A 112 10.63 -3.03 -19.82
CA LEU A 112 11.26 -2.69 -18.55
C LEU A 112 12.63 -2.07 -18.80
N PRO A 113 13.00 -1.02 -18.04
CA PRO A 113 14.31 -0.43 -18.18
C PRO A 113 15.39 -1.39 -17.69
N ASP A 114 16.56 -1.33 -18.31
CA ASP A 114 17.74 -2.05 -17.83
C ASP A 114 18.11 -1.58 -16.41
N THR A 115 18.18 -2.52 -15.47
CA THR A 115 18.49 -2.27 -14.06
C THR A 115 19.99 -2.03 -13.82
N THR A 116 20.83 -2.23 -14.84
CA THR A 116 22.28 -1.93 -14.80
C THR A 116 22.60 -0.51 -15.27
N SER A 117 21.61 0.23 -15.77
CA SER A 117 21.74 1.58 -16.31
C SER A 117 20.83 2.57 -15.59
N LEU A 118 21.31 3.79 -15.34
CA LEU A 118 20.51 4.87 -14.74
C LEU A 118 19.40 5.35 -15.67
N LEU A 119 18.26 5.71 -15.08
CA LEU A 119 17.28 6.55 -15.76
C LEU A 119 17.72 8.02 -15.73
N ILE A 120 17.21 8.78 -16.70
CA ILE A 120 17.35 10.23 -16.71
C ILE A 120 16.73 10.78 -15.41
N ASN A 121 17.51 11.60 -14.70
CA ASN A 121 17.14 12.24 -13.43
C ASN A 121 16.75 11.26 -12.31
N GLU A 122 17.31 10.05 -12.31
CA GLU A 122 17.03 9.08 -11.26
C GLU A 122 17.56 9.50 -9.89
N LEU A 123 16.77 9.23 -8.87
CA LEU A 123 17.09 9.53 -7.48
C LEU A 123 17.26 8.22 -6.69
N PRO A 124 18.34 8.07 -5.91
CA PRO A 124 18.45 6.98 -4.96
C PRO A 124 17.53 7.22 -3.75
N LEU A 125 17.07 6.13 -3.15
CA LEU A 125 16.34 6.13 -1.88
C LEU A 125 17.28 5.75 -0.73
N GLN A 126 17.13 6.41 0.41
CA GLN A 126 17.80 6.03 1.64
C GLN A 126 17.21 4.75 2.24
N ASN A 127 15.91 4.54 2.05
CA ASN A 127 15.19 3.34 2.45
C ASN A 127 13.89 3.20 1.64
N LEU A 128 13.29 2.02 1.71
CA LEU A 128 11.93 1.76 1.27
C LEU A 128 11.17 1.03 2.38
N MET A 129 9.97 1.51 2.70
CA MET A 129 9.13 1.03 3.79
C MET A 129 7.83 0.45 3.26
N GLY A 130 7.48 -0.73 3.75
CA GLY A 130 6.13 -1.28 3.66
C GLY A 130 5.34 -0.87 4.89
N TYR A 131 4.22 -0.17 4.71
CA TYR A 131 3.43 0.34 5.82
C TYR A 131 2.46 -0.72 6.38
N GLN A 132 2.98 -1.88 6.79
CA GLN A 132 2.15 -3.02 7.24
C GLN A 132 1.16 -2.62 8.34
N GLN A 133 1.58 -1.77 9.27
CA GLN A 133 0.75 -1.31 10.40
C GLN A 133 -0.40 -0.38 9.96
N LEU A 134 -0.24 0.33 8.83
CA LEU A 134 -1.24 1.26 8.30
C LEU A 134 -2.11 0.62 7.21
N GLY A 135 -1.82 -0.63 6.81
CA GLY A 135 -2.44 -1.26 5.65
C GLY A 135 -1.57 -1.14 4.41
N ILE A 136 -0.73 -2.14 4.16
CA ILE A 136 0.17 -2.11 3.00
C ILE A 136 -0.56 -2.34 1.68
N TYR A 137 -1.70 -3.05 1.70
CA TYR A 137 -2.49 -3.32 0.51
C TYR A 137 -3.97 -3.11 0.83
N VAL A 138 -4.63 -2.22 0.10
CA VAL A 138 -6.03 -1.85 0.28
C VAL A 138 -6.66 -1.66 -1.08
N ASP A 139 -7.74 -2.39 -1.34
CA ASP A 139 -8.61 -2.20 -2.51
C ASP A 139 -7.83 -2.03 -3.84
N GLY A 140 -7.03 -3.04 -4.17
CA GLY A 140 -6.22 -3.04 -5.40
C GLY A 140 -4.86 -2.35 -5.28
N HIS A 141 -4.64 -1.49 -4.29
CA HIS A 141 -3.48 -0.60 -4.23
C HIS A 141 -2.47 -1.03 -3.16
N LEU A 142 -1.20 -1.14 -3.56
CA LEU A 142 -0.04 -1.33 -2.67
C LEU A 142 0.53 0.03 -2.25
N PHE A 143 0.68 0.25 -0.95
CA PHE A 143 1.23 1.47 -0.37
C PHE A 143 2.68 1.27 0.07
N LEU A 144 3.58 2.05 -0.52
CA LEU A 144 5.00 2.06 -0.19
C LEU A 144 5.45 3.48 0.13
N GLY A 145 6.45 3.62 0.99
CA GLY A 145 7.06 4.92 1.28
C GLY A 145 8.55 4.84 1.16
N GLY A 146 9.18 5.77 0.44
CA GLY A 146 10.63 5.85 0.40
C GLY A 146 11.13 7.18 0.92
N THR A 147 12.22 7.15 1.68
CA THR A 147 12.94 8.36 2.10
C THR A 147 13.97 8.74 1.04
N LEU A 148 13.95 9.99 0.61
CA LEU A 148 14.95 10.56 -0.31
C LEU A 148 15.32 11.99 0.10
N ASN A 149 16.50 12.43 -0.30
CA ASN A 149 16.86 13.84 -0.23
C ASN A 149 16.18 14.57 -1.40
N LYS A 150 15.44 15.62 -1.09
CA LYS A 150 14.78 16.45 -2.09
C LYS A 150 14.73 17.90 -1.64
N LYS A 151 14.63 18.81 -2.62
CA LYS A 151 14.32 20.21 -2.36
C LYS A 151 12.85 20.39 -2.01
N ASN A 152 12.54 21.53 -1.40
CA ASN A 152 11.15 21.93 -1.18
C ASN A 152 10.40 21.96 -2.53
N GLU A 153 9.14 21.52 -2.55
CA GLU A 153 8.29 21.50 -3.77
C GLU A 153 8.80 20.65 -4.96
N GLN A 154 9.95 19.98 -4.85
CA GLN A 154 10.45 19.07 -5.89
C GLN A 154 9.40 17.99 -6.17
N GLN A 155 9.17 17.70 -7.45
CA GLN A 155 8.24 16.66 -7.89
C GLN A 155 8.99 15.46 -8.43
N ASN A 156 8.47 14.27 -8.10
CA ASN A 156 9.11 13.00 -8.42
C ASN A 156 8.09 12.05 -9.03
N LEU A 157 8.45 11.43 -10.15
CA LEU A 157 7.74 10.29 -10.71
C LEU A 157 8.26 9.01 -10.07
N TRP A 158 7.35 8.24 -9.49
CA TRP A 158 7.64 6.93 -8.93
C TRP A 158 7.03 5.86 -9.83
N THR A 159 7.84 4.92 -10.30
CA THR A 159 7.36 3.83 -11.16
C THR A 159 7.75 2.48 -10.58
N LEU A 160 6.75 1.62 -10.40
CA LEU A 160 6.92 0.22 -10.02
C LEU A 160 6.91 -0.66 -11.27
N TYR A 161 7.97 -1.43 -11.43
CA TYR A 161 8.25 -2.28 -12.57
C TYR A 161 8.18 -3.75 -12.15
N TRP A 162 7.67 -4.59 -13.06
CA TRP A 162 7.70 -6.04 -12.88
C TRP A 162 7.85 -6.76 -14.23
N ASP A 163 8.85 -7.63 -14.32
CA ASP A 163 9.03 -8.55 -15.44
C ASP A 163 8.15 -9.79 -15.29
N ARG A 164 7.00 -9.76 -15.96
CA ARG A 164 6.06 -10.89 -15.97
C ARG A 164 6.60 -12.13 -16.71
N THR A 165 7.69 -11.99 -17.45
CA THR A 165 8.30 -13.11 -18.18
C THR A 165 9.31 -13.89 -17.35
N LYS A 166 9.68 -13.37 -16.18
CA LYS A 166 10.61 -14.03 -15.25
C LYS A 166 9.83 -14.92 -14.29
N ASP A 167 10.28 -16.16 -14.19
CA ASP A 167 9.82 -17.06 -13.15
C ASP A 167 10.26 -16.55 -11.77
N PRO A 168 9.43 -16.78 -10.72
CA PRO A 168 9.84 -16.46 -9.37
C PRO A 168 11.02 -17.34 -8.94
N VAL A 169 11.83 -16.80 -8.03
CA VAL A 169 12.89 -17.57 -7.38
C VAL A 169 12.30 -18.29 -6.18
N GLU A 170 12.38 -19.62 -6.16
CA GLU A 170 11.98 -20.40 -4.99
C GLU A 170 13.13 -20.42 -3.95
N ASP A 171 12.80 -20.10 -2.70
CA ASP A 171 13.69 -20.28 -1.55
C ASP A 171 12.87 -20.87 -0.39
N ASN A 172 13.34 -22.01 0.15
CA ASN A 172 12.66 -22.75 1.22
C ASN A 172 11.15 -22.97 0.98
N GLY A 173 10.78 -23.29 -0.25
CA GLY A 173 9.39 -23.56 -0.63
C GLY A 173 8.51 -22.32 -0.81
N VAL A 174 9.04 -21.11 -0.65
CA VAL A 174 8.34 -19.85 -0.88
C VAL A 174 8.84 -19.21 -2.18
N ASN A 175 7.92 -18.87 -3.08
CA ASN A 175 8.25 -18.19 -4.32
C ASN A 175 8.39 -16.68 -4.10
N THR A 176 9.50 -16.13 -4.58
CA THR A 176 9.81 -14.71 -4.52
C THR A 176 9.76 -14.09 -5.92
N TYR A 177 8.94 -13.05 -6.06
CA TYR A 177 8.78 -12.27 -7.29
C TYR A 177 9.56 -10.97 -7.19
N ASP A 178 10.43 -10.73 -8.17
CA ASP A 178 11.28 -9.56 -8.26
C ASP A 178 10.55 -8.37 -8.91
N LEU A 179 10.33 -7.32 -8.13
CA LEU A 179 9.83 -6.02 -8.60
C LEU A 179 10.92 -4.97 -8.44
N PHE A 180 10.82 -3.87 -9.19
CA PHE A 180 11.76 -2.76 -9.09
C PHE A 180 11.01 -1.44 -8.97
N ILE A 181 11.37 -0.61 -8.00
CA ILE A 181 10.85 0.75 -7.90
C ILE A 181 11.97 1.72 -8.28
N ARG A 182 11.66 2.65 -9.18
CA ARG A 182 12.58 3.69 -9.62
C ARG A 182 11.92 5.05 -9.48
N VAL A 183 12.71 6.06 -9.13
CA VAL A 183 12.23 7.41 -8.85
C VAL A 183 12.98 8.40 -9.72
N GLN A 184 12.26 9.22 -10.47
CA GLN A 184 12.84 10.23 -11.35
C GLN A 184 12.36 11.62 -10.95
N LYS A 185 13.29 12.57 -10.82
CA LYS A 185 12.95 13.97 -10.60
C LYS A 185 12.31 14.55 -11.86
N THR A 186 11.09 15.08 -11.71
CA THR A 186 10.33 15.69 -12.81
C THR A 186 10.24 17.21 -12.70
N ALA A 187 10.43 17.78 -11.51
CA ALA A 187 10.58 19.22 -11.31
C ALA A 187 11.59 19.48 -10.19
N GLU A 188 12.43 20.51 -10.36
CA GLU A 188 13.57 20.79 -9.48
C GLU A 188 13.18 21.20 -8.05
N GLY A 189 12.02 21.85 -7.88
CA GLY A 189 11.63 22.46 -6.61
C GLY A 189 12.29 23.80 -6.35
N THR A 190 12.20 24.27 -5.11
CA THR A 190 12.69 25.58 -4.64
C THR A 190 13.69 25.44 -3.49
N GLY A 191 14.53 26.47 -3.29
CA GLY A 191 15.58 26.48 -2.28
C GLY A 191 16.90 25.83 -2.73
N SER A 192 17.94 26.03 -1.92
CA SER A 192 19.31 25.55 -2.20
C SER A 192 19.68 24.25 -1.48
N SER A 193 18.91 23.83 -0.49
CA SER A 193 19.21 22.67 0.35
C SER A 193 18.19 21.56 0.16
N GLU A 194 18.68 20.32 0.13
CA GLU A 194 17.85 19.13 0.17
C GLU A 194 17.65 18.67 1.61
N THR A 195 16.49 18.10 1.89
CA THR A 195 16.16 17.47 3.17
C THR A 195 15.66 16.06 2.96
N ALA A 196 15.99 15.17 3.90
CA ALA A 196 15.47 13.82 3.92
C ALA A 196 13.94 13.86 4.15
N THR A 197 13.18 13.42 3.16
CA THR A 197 11.72 13.44 3.15
C THR A 197 11.20 12.06 2.79
N THR A 198 10.19 11.58 3.52
CA THR A 198 9.49 10.34 3.18
C THR A 198 8.27 10.65 2.31
N GLU A 199 8.19 10.02 1.15
CA GLU A 199 7.07 10.16 0.24
C GLU A 199 6.27 8.85 0.15
N PRO A 200 5.05 8.78 0.70
CA PRO A 200 4.15 7.66 0.46
C PRO A 200 3.60 7.71 -0.98
N ARG A 201 3.45 6.54 -1.58
CA ARG A 201 2.88 6.32 -2.91
C ARG A 201 2.00 5.08 -2.94
N ALA A 202 0.90 5.18 -3.68
CA ALA A 202 0.00 4.06 -3.94
C ALA A 202 0.21 3.52 -5.36
N PHE A 203 0.33 2.20 -5.50
CA PHE A 203 0.57 1.52 -6.77
C PHE A 203 -0.57 0.54 -7.05
N GLN A 204 -1.24 0.68 -8.20
CA GLN A 204 -2.32 -0.22 -8.57
C GLN A 204 -1.78 -1.60 -8.95
N LEU A 205 -1.92 -2.57 -8.05
CA LEU A 205 -1.34 -3.92 -8.17
C LEU A 205 -2.37 -5.04 -8.22
N GLU A 206 -3.66 -4.74 -8.22
CA GLU A 206 -4.73 -5.74 -8.26
C GLU A 206 -4.49 -6.86 -9.29
N GLN A 207 -4.25 -6.51 -10.54
CA GLN A 207 -4.01 -7.49 -11.60
C GLN A 207 -2.72 -8.29 -11.40
N VAL A 208 -1.69 -7.67 -10.84
CA VAL A 208 -0.41 -8.32 -10.53
C VAL A 208 -0.61 -9.35 -9.44
N LEU A 209 -1.19 -8.95 -8.31
CA LEU A 209 -1.45 -9.84 -7.20
C LEU A 209 -2.41 -10.95 -7.59
N LYS A 210 -3.45 -10.67 -8.39
CA LYS A 210 -4.34 -11.71 -8.90
C LYS A 210 -3.56 -12.76 -9.71
N THR A 211 -2.71 -12.33 -10.63
CA THR A 211 -1.92 -13.24 -11.48
C THR A 211 -0.97 -14.10 -10.65
N VAL A 212 -0.27 -13.48 -9.69
CA VAL A 212 0.63 -14.20 -8.78
C VAL A 212 -0.14 -15.17 -7.89
N ASN A 213 -1.24 -14.70 -7.30
CA ASN A 213 -2.08 -15.51 -6.42
C ASN A 213 -2.62 -16.75 -7.14
N ASP A 214 -3.14 -16.59 -8.37
CA ASP A 214 -3.66 -17.71 -9.16
C ASP A 214 -2.55 -18.73 -9.49
N ALA A 215 -1.35 -18.25 -9.84
CA ALA A 215 -0.19 -19.11 -10.13
C ALA A 215 0.29 -19.88 -8.89
N GLU A 216 0.36 -19.22 -7.74
CA GLU A 216 0.82 -19.81 -6.49
C GLU A 216 -0.22 -20.77 -5.89
N LYS A 217 -1.50 -20.44 -6.02
CA LYS A 217 -2.61 -21.34 -5.69
C LYS A 217 -2.56 -22.62 -6.52
N ALA A 218 -2.30 -22.52 -7.84
CA ALA A 218 -2.17 -23.69 -8.70
C ALA A 218 -0.99 -24.60 -8.31
N LYS A 219 0.05 -24.04 -7.67
CA LYS A 219 1.20 -24.77 -7.12
C LYS A 219 0.96 -25.28 -5.69
N GLY A 220 -0.22 -25.04 -5.10
CA GLY A 220 -0.54 -25.43 -3.73
C GLY A 220 0.27 -24.69 -2.67
N LYS A 221 0.71 -23.45 -2.96
CA LYS A 221 1.48 -22.62 -2.03
C LYS A 221 0.53 -21.84 -1.11
N GLU A 222 0.92 -21.65 0.14
CA GLU A 222 0.15 -20.85 1.12
C GLU A 222 0.56 -19.38 1.14
N THR A 223 1.80 -19.09 0.75
CA THR A 223 2.38 -17.75 0.77
C THR A 223 3.34 -17.53 -0.38
N TYR A 224 3.51 -16.28 -0.77
CA TYR A 224 4.55 -15.83 -1.68
C TYR A 224 5.14 -14.50 -1.20
N VAL A 225 6.29 -14.13 -1.76
CA VAL A 225 6.98 -12.88 -1.44
C VAL A 225 7.05 -12.00 -2.68
N LEU A 226 6.70 -10.73 -2.52
CA LEU A 226 7.12 -9.67 -3.45
C LEU A 226 8.38 -9.02 -2.89
N LYS A 227 9.49 -9.09 -3.63
CA LYS A 227 10.75 -8.42 -3.30
C LYS A 227 10.86 -7.18 -4.17
N VAL A 228 10.65 -6.01 -3.57
CA VAL A 228 10.73 -4.71 -4.24
C VAL A 228 12.15 -4.17 -4.10
N ASN A 229 12.92 -4.27 -5.19
CA ASN A 229 14.27 -3.76 -5.28
C ASN A 229 14.25 -2.24 -5.55
N TYR A 230 15.15 -1.49 -4.91
CA TYR A 230 15.25 -0.05 -5.04
C TYR A 230 16.70 0.42 -5.04
N LEU A 231 16.97 1.47 -5.80
CA LEU A 231 18.30 2.06 -5.93
C LEU A 231 18.65 2.83 -4.65
N THR A 232 19.81 2.55 -4.04
CA THR A 232 20.24 3.19 -2.79
C THR A 232 21.43 4.11 -2.95
N ALA A 233 22.25 3.90 -3.97
CA ALA A 233 23.34 4.80 -4.31
C ALA A 233 23.67 4.76 -5.80
N ILE A 234 24.08 5.91 -6.28
CA ILE A 234 24.62 6.12 -7.63
C ILE A 234 26.10 6.44 -7.46
N ASN A 235 26.97 5.67 -8.09
CA ASN A 235 28.38 6.01 -8.12
C ASN A 235 28.61 7.19 -9.07
N GLU A 236 29.01 8.34 -8.54
CA GLU A 236 29.22 9.58 -9.31
C GLU A 236 30.32 9.47 -10.38
N LYS A 237 31.22 8.47 -10.26
CA LYS A 237 32.34 8.26 -11.18
C LYS A 237 32.07 7.16 -12.21
N ASP A 238 31.08 6.29 -11.95
CA ASP A 238 30.71 5.19 -12.83
C ASP A 238 29.20 4.93 -12.73
N SER A 239 28.44 5.43 -13.70
CA SER A 239 26.98 5.26 -13.75
C SER A 239 26.52 3.82 -13.98
N THR A 240 27.44 2.85 -14.14
CA THR A 240 27.14 1.41 -14.23
C THR A 240 27.27 0.69 -12.89
N ASP A 241 27.91 1.31 -11.88
CA ASP A 241 28.02 0.79 -10.52
C ASP A 241 26.84 1.28 -9.66
N LEU A 242 25.69 0.64 -9.87
CA LEU A 242 24.45 0.91 -9.15
C LEU A 242 24.31 0.00 -7.94
N LYS A 243 24.04 0.59 -6.77
CA LYS A 243 23.78 -0.16 -5.54
C LYS A 243 22.29 -0.24 -5.29
N TRP A 244 21.83 -1.47 -5.07
CA TRP A 244 20.43 -1.79 -4.85
C TRP A 244 20.25 -2.43 -3.47
N ASP A 245 19.12 -2.16 -2.86
CA ASP A 245 18.62 -2.88 -1.70
C ASP A 245 17.18 -3.36 -1.98
N SER A 246 16.58 -4.11 -1.07
CA SER A 246 15.25 -4.69 -1.29
C SER A 246 14.37 -4.70 -0.05
N LEU A 247 13.08 -4.46 -0.28
CA LEU A 247 12.01 -4.66 0.68
C LEU A 247 11.27 -5.96 0.34
N LYS A 248 11.20 -6.90 1.28
CA LYS A 248 10.43 -8.14 1.12
C LYS A 248 9.05 -8.01 1.77
N LEU A 249 8.01 -8.30 1.00
CA LEU A 249 6.62 -8.27 1.43
C LEU A 249 6.02 -9.66 1.27
N THR A 250 5.59 -10.26 2.38
CA THR A 250 4.97 -11.60 2.36
C THR A 250 3.46 -11.45 2.23
N PHE A 251 2.86 -12.19 1.29
CA PHE A 251 1.44 -12.26 1.06
C PHE A 251 0.95 -13.69 1.28
N GLY A 252 -0.23 -13.82 1.90
CA GLY A 252 -0.96 -15.08 1.91
C GLY A 252 -1.63 -15.29 0.55
N VAL A 253 -1.67 -16.54 0.10
CA VAL A 253 -2.47 -16.95 -1.06
C VAL A 253 -3.92 -17.00 -0.62
N SER A 254 -4.77 -16.14 -1.17
CA SER A 254 -6.20 -16.15 -0.90
C SER A 254 -6.90 -17.22 -1.74
N GLU A 255 -7.87 -17.91 -1.13
CA GLU A 255 -8.78 -18.84 -1.83
C GLU A 255 -9.67 -18.13 -2.84
#